data_AF-A0A099DCH0-F1
#
_entry.id   AF-A0A099DCH0-F1
#
_cell.length_a   1.000
_cell.length_b   1.000
_cell.length_c   1.000
_cell.angle_alpha   90.00
_cell.angle_beta   90.00
_cell.angle_gamma   90.00
#
_symmetry.space_group_name_H-M   'P 1'
#
loop_
_entity.id
_entity.type
_entity.pdbx_description
1 polymer ?
#
loop_
_entity_poly.entity_id
_entity_poly.type
_entity_poly.pdbx_seq_one_letter_code
_entity_poly.pdbx_strand_id
1 'polypeptide(L)' 'MDEQGWKTSGDDTAGLLTRYGELAAELEETEDPARAVLLRRRLAELDDVIDALSSRAHQPEH' A
#
# COMPACT_ATOMS: atom_id res chain seq x y z
N MET A 1 -16.57 -29.07 2.90
CA MET A 1 -16.78 -27.66 2.51
C MET A 1 -15.62 -26.90 3.08
N ASP A 2 -14.51 -26.81 2.34
CA ASP A 2 -13.38 -25.96 2.72
C ASP A 2 -12.79 -25.40 1.43
N GLU A 3 -13.60 -24.58 0.76
CA GLU A 3 -13.22 -23.80 -0.40
C GLU A 3 -12.47 -22.54 0.05
N GLN A 4 -11.37 -22.72 0.78
CA GLN A 4 -10.43 -21.63 1.09
C GLN A 4 -9.61 -21.31 -0.17
N GLY A 5 -10.33 -20.87 -1.20
CA GLY A 5 -9.80 -20.32 -2.42
C GLY A 5 -9.12 -18.99 -2.11
N TRP A 6 -7.82 -18.99 -2.33
CA TRP A 6 -6.95 -17.89 -2.76
C TRP A 6 -7.66 -16.62 -3.31
N LYS A 7 -8.37 -15.88 -2.46
CA LYS A 7 -8.89 -14.54 -2.75
C LYS A 7 -8.08 -13.51 -1.95
N THR A 8 -6.79 -13.40 -2.21
CA THR A 8 -5.96 -12.36 -1.55
C THR A 8 -5.51 -11.27 -2.52
N SER A 9 -5.40 -11.55 -3.83
CA SER A 9 -4.77 -10.61 -4.76
C SER A 9 -5.52 -9.29 -5.00
N GLY A 10 -6.81 -9.18 -4.68
CA GLY A 10 -7.57 -7.92 -4.78
C GLY A 10 -7.79 -7.21 -3.43
N ASP A 11 -7.77 -7.97 -2.34
CA ASP A 11 -7.98 -7.46 -0.97
C ASP A 11 -6.71 -6.76 -0.44
N ASP A 12 -5.53 -7.27 -0.84
CA ASP A 12 -4.24 -6.71 -0.46
C ASP A 12 -4.05 -5.27 -0.96
N THR A 13 -4.38 -4.96 -2.22
CA THR A 13 -4.18 -3.61 -2.77
C THR A 13 -5.11 -2.57 -2.14
N ALA A 14 -6.38 -2.93 -1.89
CA ALA A 14 -7.31 -2.03 -1.22
C ALA A 14 -6.85 -1.71 0.22
N GLY A 15 -6.39 -2.73 0.96
CA GLY A 15 -5.82 -2.56 2.29
C GLY A 15 -4.55 -1.68 2.29
N LEU A 16 -3.67 -1.86 1.31
CA LEU A 16 -2.47 -1.03 1.13
C LEU A 16 -2.83 0.43 0.83
N LEU A 17 -3.82 0.69 -0.03
CA LEU A 17 -4.29 2.03 -0.34
C LEU A 17 -4.94 2.71 0.88
N THR A 18 -5.74 1.98 1.66
CA THR A 18 -6.28 2.49 2.94
C THR A 18 -5.14 2.88 3.87
N ARG A 19 -4.15 2.00 4.05
CA ARG A 19 -3.00 2.27 4.92
C ARG A 19 -2.16 3.45 4.45
N TYR A 20 -2.01 3.61 3.14
CA TYR A 20 -1.35 4.76 2.55
C TYR A 20 -2.09 6.07 2.92
N GLY A 21 -3.41 6.09 2.77
CA GLY A 21 -4.25 7.24 3.14
C GLY A 21 -4.12 7.62 4.62
N GLU A 22 -4.14 6.63 5.53
CA GLU A 22 -3.95 6.87 6.97
C GLU A 22 -2.59 7.52 7.28
N LEU A 23 -1.51 7.02 6.68
CA LEU A 23 -0.16 7.55 6.91
C LEU A 23 0.03 8.94 6.27
N ALA A 24 -0.65 9.21 5.15
CA ALA A 24 -0.66 10.52 4.52
C ALA A 24 -1.38 11.56 5.38
N ALA A 25 -2.53 11.20 5.97
CA ALA A 25 -3.22 12.05 6.94
C ALA A 25 -2.36 12.29 8.18
N GLU A 26 -1.73 11.25 8.75
CA GLU A 26 -0.82 11.41 9.89
C GLU A 26 0.38 12.33 9.56
N LEU A 27 0.87 12.29 8.32
CA LEU A 27 1.94 13.18 7.86
C LEU A 27 1.48 14.64 7.75
N GLU A 28 0.24 14.88 7.33
CA GLU A 28 -0.34 16.23 7.26
C GLU A 28 -0.55 16.83 8.65
N GLU A 29 -0.94 15.99 9.63
CA GLU A 29 -1.20 16.41 11.00
C GLU A 29 0.07 16.51 11.88
N THR A 30 1.19 15.90 11.48
CA THR A 30 2.40 15.87 12.31
C THR A 30 3.25 17.13 12.17
N GLU A 31 3.57 17.75 13.30
CA GLU A 31 4.51 18.88 13.38
C GLU A 31 5.96 18.43 13.69
N ASP A 32 6.15 17.14 14.02
CA ASP A 32 7.47 16.59 14.35
C ASP A 32 8.25 16.26 13.05
N PRO A 33 9.40 16.91 12.80
CA PRO A 33 10.15 16.72 11.57
C PRO A 33 10.76 15.31 11.45
N ALA A 34 11.15 14.68 12.56
CA ALA A 34 11.70 13.33 12.54
C ALA A 34 10.61 12.30 12.22
N ARG A 35 9.41 12.46 12.80
CA ARG A 35 8.24 11.65 12.49
C ARG A 35 7.80 11.85 11.04
N ALA A 36 7.81 13.09 10.55
CA ALA A 36 7.49 13.38 9.17
C ALA A 36 8.46 12.71 8.17
N VAL A 37 9.75 12.64 8.47
CA VAL A 37 10.73 11.88 7.66
C VAL A 37 10.42 10.39 7.64
N LEU A 38 10.09 9.80 8.80
CA LEU A 38 9.74 8.39 8.90
C LEU A 38 8.44 8.06 8.15
N LEU A 39 7.43 8.91 8.24
CA LEU A 39 6.16 8.75 7.53
C LEU A 39 6.35 8.86 6.01
N ARG A 40 7.11 9.84 5.53
CA ARG A 40 7.44 9.97 4.11
C ARG A 40 8.15 8.72 3.56
N ARG A 41 9.09 8.17 4.33
CA ARG A 41 9.78 6.93 3.93
C ARG A 41 8.81 5.76 3.83
N ARG A 42 7.92 5.59 4.81
CA ARG A 42 6.91 4.51 4.79
C ARG A 42 5.90 4.67 3.65
N LEU A 43 5.50 5.91 3.33
CA LEU A 43 4.64 6.19 2.18
C LEU A 43 5.31 5.81 0.87
N ALA A 44 6.59 6.14 0.69
CA ALA A 44 7.36 5.73 -0.49
C ALA A 44 7.48 4.20 -0.60
N GLU A 45 7.75 3.51 0.51
CA GLU A 45 7.80 2.03 0.53
C GLU A 45 6.45 1.40 0.15
N LEU A 46 5.33 1.99 0.56
CA LEU A 46 3.99 1.54 0.16
C LEU A 46 3.69 1.83 -1.32
N ASP A 47 4.09 2.99 -1.81
CA ASP A 47 3.93 3.38 -3.22
C ASP A 47 4.66 2.38 -4.15
N ASP A 48 5.91 2.04 -3.83
CA ASP A 48 6.69 1.04 -4.57
C ASP A 48 6.01 -0.34 -4.61
N VAL A 49 5.41 -0.77 -3.48
CA VAL A 49 4.69 -2.05 -3.41
C VAL A 49 3.41 -2.01 -4.22
N ILE A 50 2.64 -0.92 -4.15
CA ILE A 50 1.41 -0.75 -4.92
C ILE A 50 1.70 -0.69 -6.42
N ASP A 51 2.77 -0.01 -6.83
CA ASP A 51 3.22 0.06 -8.22
C ASP A 51 3.66 -1.33 -8.72
N ALA A 52 4.45 -2.06 -7.93
CA ALA A 52 4.87 -3.42 -8.27
C ALA A 52 3.68 -4.39 -8.43
N LEU A 53 2.65 -4.28 -7.58
CA LEU A 53 1.43 -5.08 -7.68
C LEU A 53 0.61 -4.69 -8.91
N SER A 54 0.48 -3.39 -9.19
CA SER A 54 -0.25 -2.86 -10.34
C SER A 54 0.41 -3.25 -11.66
N SER A 55 1.75 -3.22 -11.70
CA SER A 55 2.56 -3.65 -12.84
C SER A 55 2.40 -5.14 -13.14
N ARG A 56 2.40 -5.99 -12.09
CA ARG A 56 2.16 -7.44 -12.22
C ARG A 56 0.74 -7.74 -12.68
N ALA A 57 -0.26 -7.01 -12.19
CA ALA A 57 -1.65 -7.14 -12.64
C ALA A 57 -1.83 -6.73 -14.11
N HIS A 58 -0.96 -5.86 -14.63
CA HIS A 58 -0.96 -5.39 -16.01
C HIS A 58 -0.06 -6.18 -16.96
N GLN A 59 0.69 -7.20 -16.51
CA GLN A 59 1.40 -8.06 -17.45
C GLN A 59 0.38 -8.99 -18.13
N PRO A 60 0.13 -8.83 -19.44
CA PRO A 60 -0.70 -9.79 -20.15
C PRO A 60 0.06 -11.13 -20.18
N GLU A 61 -0.65 -12.18 -19.77
CA GLU A 61 -0.17 -13.55 -19.85
C GLU A 61 0.30 -13.82 -21.29
N HIS A 62 1.56 -14.24 -21.45
CA HIS A 62 2.16 -14.57 -22.74
C HIS A 62 1.83 -16.01 -23.16
#